data_AF-A0A0Q8T822-F1
#
_entry.id   AF-A0A0Q8T822-F1
#
_cell.length_a   1.000
_cell.length_b   1.000
_cell.length_c   1.000
_cell.angle_alpha   90.00
_cell.angle_beta   90.00
_cell.angle_gamma   90.00
#
_symmetry.space_group_name_H-M   'P 1'
#
loop_
_entity.id
_entity.type
_entity.pdbx_description
1 polymer ?
#
loop_
_entity_poly.entity_id
_entity_poly.type
_entity_poly.pdbx_seq_one_letter_code
_entity_poly.pdbx_strand_id
1 'polypeptide(L)' 'MDRHRSSQPAGRTGHGAAGLAQADAALPAVQVTGSQYDADDVRPEGVTTATKTYMAPRDIPQTIDTLEVNK' A
#
# COMPACT_ATOMS: atom_id res chain seq x y z
N MET A 1 26.34 52.28 1.59
CA MET A 1 27.01 50.97 1.40
C MET A 1 26.20 49.93 2.14
N ASP A 2 25.18 49.43 1.46
CA ASP A 2 24.14 48.54 1.96
C ASP A 2 24.67 47.12 2.19
N ARG A 3 24.56 46.62 3.43
CA ARG A 3 24.91 45.23 3.78
C ARG A 3 23.70 44.32 3.58
N HIS A 4 23.47 43.89 2.33
CA HIS A 4 22.61 42.75 2.02
C HIS A 4 23.47 41.53 1.63
N ARG A 5 23.65 40.56 2.55
CA ARG A 5 23.89 39.15 2.19
C ARG A 5 23.60 38.20 3.36
N SER A 6 22.45 37.53 3.25
CA SER A 6 22.30 36.07 3.37
C SER A 6 22.72 35.36 4.66
N SER A 7 21.70 35.04 5.45
CA SER A 7 21.33 33.66 5.86
C SER A 7 22.29 32.50 5.52
N GLN A 8 22.81 31.81 6.56
CA GLN A 8 22.54 30.40 6.92
C GLN A 8 23.71 29.79 7.73
N PRO A 9 23.45 29.12 8.86
CA PRO A 9 24.48 28.47 9.65
C PRO A 9 24.95 27.15 9.01
N ALA A 10 26.27 27.00 8.91
CA ALA A 10 26.95 25.74 8.68
C ALA A 10 26.84 24.86 9.94
N GLY A 11 26.36 23.63 9.76
CA GLY A 11 26.28 22.66 10.86
C GLY A 11 25.32 21.53 10.54
N ARG A 12 25.61 20.76 9.49
CA ARG A 12 24.97 19.45 9.29
C ARG A 12 25.45 18.54 10.41
N THR A 13 24.71 18.52 11.52
CA THR A 13 24.86 17.50 12.56
C THR A 13 24.67 16.14 11.89
N GLY A 14 25.74 15.35 11.89
CA GLY A 14 25.72 13.97 11.45
C GLY A 14 24.60 13.24 12.19
N HIS A 15 23.66 12.68 11.43
CA HIS A 15 22.71 11.74 11.99
C HIS A 15 23.53 10.52 12.37
N GLY A 16 23.85 10.42 13.65
CA GLY A 16 24.56 9.29 14.22
C GLY A 16 23.85 8.02 13.79
N ALA A 17 24.59 7.12 13.16
CA ALA A 17 24.24 5.73 13.05
C ALA A 17 24.28 5.12 14.45
N ALA A 18 23.29 5.47 15.27
CA ALA A 18 22.98 4.72 16.48
C ALA A 18 22.40 3.39 16.00
N GLY A 19 23.21 2.33 16.17
CA GLY A 19 22.87 0.99 15.75
C GLY A 19 21.44 0.63 16.15
N LEU A 20 20.66 0.24 15.17
CA LEU A 20 19.37 -0.40 15.40
C LEU A 20 19.69 -1.75 16.04
N ALA A 21 19.75 -1.77 17.37
CA ALA A 21 19.44 -2.97 18.12
C ALA A 21 18.04 -3.38 17.64
N GLN A 22 18.00 -4.36 16.74
CA GLN A 22 16.77 -4.93 16.23
C GLN A 22 16.16 -5.73 17.38
N ALA A 23 15.48 -5.01 18.27
CA ALA A 23 14.47 -5.62 19.12
C ALA A 23 13.47 -6.24 18.15
N ASP A 24 13.32 -7.56 18.23
CA ASP A 24 12.27 -8.31 17.56
C ASP A 24 10.93 -7.89 18.19
N ALA A 25 10.50 -6.68 17.87
CA ALA A 25 9.20 -6.16 18.26
C ALA A 25 8.19 -6.93 17.43
N ALA A 26 7.73 -8.07 17.97
CA ALA A 26 6.68 -8.86 17.37
C ALA A 26 5.47 -7.94 17.12
N LEU A 27 5.06 -7.84 15.86
CA LEU A 27 3.86 -7.10 15.49
C LEU A 27 2.65 -7.76 16.16
N PRO A 28 1.70 -6.99 16.71
CA PRO A 28 0.49 -7.56 17.27
C PRO A 28 -0.27 -8.35 16.21
N ALA A 29 -0.75 -9.53 16.58
CA ALA A 29 -1.54 -10.37 15.67
C ALA A 29 -2.84 -9.65 15.27
N VAL A 30 -3.07 -9.53 13.96
CA VAL A 30 -4.31 -8.97 13.40
C VAL A 30 -5.31 -10.11 13.26
N GLN A 31 -6.46 -10.00 13.93
CA GLN A 31 -7.57 -10.93 13.75
C GLN A 31 -8.27 -10.63 12.42
N VAL A 32 -8.16 -11.54 11.46
CA VAL A 32 -8.89 -11.47 10.18
C VAL A 32 -10.17 -12.27 10.33
N THR A 33 -11.28 -11.58 10.56
CA THR A 33 -12.63 -12.19 10.48
C THR A 33 -13.08 -12.20 9.02
N GLY A 34 -13.92 -13.17 8.63
CA GLY A 34 -14.51 -13.30 7.29
C GLY A 34 -15.42 -12.15 6.85
N SER A 35 -15.29 -10.98 7.48
CA SER A 35 -15.96 -9.72 7.18
C SER A 35 -15.50 -9.09 5.86
N GLN A 36 -14.59 -9.74 5.12
CA GLN A 36 -14.23 -9.36 3.76
C GLN A 36 -15.39 -9.56 2.78
N TYR A 37 -16.38 -10.37 3.15
CA TYR A 37 -17.66 -10.39 2.47
C TYR A 37 -18.42 -9.12 2.85
N ASP A 38 -18.28 -8.10 2.01
CA ASP A 38 -19.18 -6.97 1.98
C ASP A 38 -20.37 -7.37 1.10
N ALA A 39 -21.57 -7.43 1.69
CA ALA A 39 -22.79 -7.84 0.97
C ALA A 39 -23.17 -6.82 -0.13
N ASP A 40 -22.67 -5.60 -0.02
CA ASP A 40 -22.84 -4.54 -1.01
C ASP A 40 -21.63 -4.46 -1.98
N ASP A 41 -20.68 -5.40 -1.90
CA ASP A 41 -19.55 -5.46 -2.83
C ASP A 41 -20.03 -5.79 -4.23
N VAL A 42 -20.09 -4.77 -5.08
CA VAL A 42 -20.46 -4.91 -6.49
C VAL A 42 -19.37 -5.57 -7.33
N ARG A 43 -18.18 -5.82 -6.77
CA ARG A 43 -17.10 -6.49 -7.51
C ARG A 43 -17.48 -7.94 -7.78
N PRO A 44 -17.22 -8.45 -9.00
CA PRO A 44 -17.55 -9.82 -9.33
C PRO A 44 -16.63 -10.82 -8.60
N GLU A 45 -17.23 -11.91 -8.13
CA GLU A 45 -16.54 -13.03 -7.46
C GLU A 45 -15.54 -13.76 -8.37
N GLY A 46 -15.70 -13.63 -9.69
CA GLY A 46 -14.78 -14.23 -10.64
C GLY A 46 -14.87 -13.63 -12.03
N VAL A 47 -13.76 -13.71 -12.75
CA VAL A 47 -13.60 -13.24 -14.12
C VAL A 47 -13.00 -14.35 -14.97
N THR A 48 -13.32 -14.34 -16.27
CA THR A 48 -12.76 -15.28 -17.25
C THR A 48 -11.87 -14.58 -18.28
N THR A 49 -12.03 -13.27 -18.48
CA THR A 49 -11.38 -12.52 -19.56
C THR A 49 -9.84 -12.59 -19.50
N ALA A 50 -9.27 -12.57 -18.29
CA ALA A 50 -7.82 -12.49 -18.11
C ALA A 50 -7.07 -13.82 -18.26
N THR A 51 -7.72 -14.94 -17.92
CA THR A 51 -7.06 -16.26 -17.86
C THR A 51 -7.78 -17.32 -18.72
N LYS A 52 -8.90 -16.96 -19.35
CA LYS A 52 -9.85 -17.86 -20.04
C LYS A 52 -10.42 -18.96 -19.16
N THR A 53 -10.25 -18.85 -17.85
CA THR A 53 -10.72 -19.77 -16.82
C THR A 53 -11.37 -18.95 -15.72
N TYR A 54 -12.44 -19.44 -15.11
CA TYR A 54 -13.11 -18.71 -14.04
C TYR A 54 -12.22 -18.68 -12.78
N MET A 55 -11.78 -17.49 -12.39
CA MET A 55 -10.91 -17.27 -11.22
C MET A 55 -11.29 -15.98 -10.50
N ALA A 56 -11.10 -15.93 -9.18
CA ALA A 56 -11.29 -14.70 -8.42
C ALA A 56 -10.24 -13.65 -8.83
N PRO A 57 -10.59 -12.36 -8.99
CA PRO A 57 -9.65 -11.33 -9.42
C PRO A 57 -8.38 -11.23 -8.56
N ARG A 58 -8.50 -11.50 -7.25
CA ARG A 58 -7.38 -11.49 -6.29
C ARG A 58 -6.30 -12.55 -6.56
N ASP A 59 -6.66 -13.64 -7.26
CA ASP A 59 -5.79 -14.77 -7.52
C ASP A 59 -5.08 -14.67 -8.89
N ILE A 60 -5.36 -13.62 -9.67
CA ILE A 60 -4.78 -13.40 -10.99
C ILE A 60 -3.56 -12.45 -10.84
N PRO A 61 -2.37 -12.81 -11.35
CA PRO A 61 -1.13 -12.05 -11.12
C PRO A 61 -1.02 -10.79 -12.02
N GLN A 62 -2.11 -10.04 -12.18
CA GLN A 62 -2.18 -8.80 -12.93
C GLN A 62 -3.33 -7.94 -12.43
N THR A 63 -3.30 -6.64 -12.72
CA THR A 63 -4.42 -5.74 -12.42
C THR A 63 -5.61 -6.05 -13.32
N ILE A 64 -6.81 -6.12 -12.73
CA ILE A 64 -8.08 -6.38 -13.41
C ILE A 64 -9.08 -5.28 -13.06
N ASP A 65 -9.65 -4.65 -14.09
CA ASP A 65 -10.76 -3.72 -13.96
C ASP A 65 -12.05 -4.36 -14.48
N THR A 66 -13.16 -4.12 -13.80
CA THR A 66 -14.49 -4.65 -14.17
C THR A 66 -15.49 -3.50 -14.25
N LEU A 67 -16.27 -3.46 -15.32
CA LEU A 67 -17.33 -2.47 -15.53
C LEU A 67 -18.67 -3.20 -15.73
N GLU A 68 -19.68 -2.85 -14.94
CA GLU A 68 -21.05 -3.31 -15.17
C GLU A 68 -21.66 -2.55 -16.35
N VAL A 69 -22.28 -3.27 -17.28
CA VAL A 69 -22.99 -2.68 -18.43
C VAL A 69 -24.46 -3.04 -18.34
N ASN A 70 -25.30 -2.02 -18.17
CA ASN A 70 -26.75 -2.17 -18.27
C ASN A 70 -27.11 -2.62 -19.69
N LYS A 71 -28.05 -3.57 -19.80
CA LYS A 71 -28.56 -4.09 -21.06
C LYS A 71 -29.80 -3.33 -21.54
#